data_AF-A0A9P4WXE7-F1
#
_entry.id   AF-A0A9P4WXE7-F1
#
_cell.length_a   1.000
_cell.length_b   1.000
_cell.length_c   1.000
_cell.angle_alpha   90.00
_cell.angle_beta   90.00
_cell.angle_gamma   90.00
#
_symmetry.space_group_name_H-M   'P 1'
#
loop_
_entity.id
_entity.type
_entity.pdbx_description
1 polymer ?
#
loop_
_entity_poly.entity_id
_entity_poly.type
_entity_poly.pdbx_seq_one_letter_code
_entity_poly.pdbx_strand_id
1 'polypeptide(L)'
;MHFHITTIAALAAFTSALPTLKVRQSGPVLASTTYDAISISGGQAGNAEAEALAVFSALDLNNPGNIDAADIDFLGQVNDVANDAETDAFNPAIEAATGAEADALAAGKTKNKVLKLMATKIELEAKQAQGEDVAAKLEEELKKLNNNIAADTKNAGNPSTALPFDATITGGGAAAAGAGNNAAAGNNNKNNAAAGNNSNANQNDGAADDNADDDNANDDAQDDAAQEDDNED
;
A
#
# COMPACT_ATOMS: atom_id res chain seq x y z
N MET A 1 36.29 69.45 40.52
CA MET A 1 35.27 68.46 40.92
C MET A 1 34.78 67.80 39.65
N HIS A 2 35.17 66.55 39.40
CA HIS A 2 34.83 65.82 38.17
C HIS A 2 33.67 64.87 38.51
N PHE A 3 32.52 65.05 37.86
CA PHE A 3 31.41 64.09 37.92
C PHE A 3 31.39 63.29 36.62
N HIS A 4 31.67 61.98 36.74
CA HIS A 4 31.57 61.02 35.66
C HIS A 4 30.13 60.53 35.52
N ILE A 5 29.53 60.70 34.34
CA ILE A 5 28.23 60.15 33.97
C ILE A 5 28.49 58.84 33.22
N THR A 6 28.29 57.71 33.89
CA THR A 6 28.38 56.37 33.28
C THR A 6 27.01 56.02 32.72
N THR A 7 26.88 55.99 31.39
CA THR A 7 25.64 55.63 30.70
C THR A 7 25.65 54.12 30.44
N ILE A 8 24.73 53.37 31.07
CA ILE A 8 24.54 51.94 30.82
C ILE A 8 23.61 51.80 29.61
N ALA A 9 24.15 51.35 28.48
CA ALA A 9 23.38 50.99 27.29
C ALA A 9 22.94 49.52 27.42
N ALA A 10 21.66 49.28 27.70
CA ALA A 10 21.06 47.95 27.65
C ALA A 10 20.65 47.63 26.20
N LEU A 11 21.38 46.72 25.56
CA LEU A 11 21.05 46.19 24.22
C LEU A 11 20.11 44.99 24.38
N ALA A 12 18.82 45.18 24.13
CA ALA A 12 17.85 44.10 24.06
C ALA A 12 17.97 43.38 22.71
N ALA A 13 18.47 42.15 22.72
CA ALA A 13 18.51 41.28 21.55
C ALA A 13 17.13 40.61 21.36
N PHE A 14 16.41 41.01 20.31
CA PHE A 14 15.22 40.28 19.85
C PHE A 14 15.65 39.06 19.04
N THR A 15 15.52 37.87 19.60
CA THR A 15 15.64 36.63 18.84
C THR A 15 14.30 36.34 18.17
N SER A 16 14.15 36.74 16.90
CA SER A 16 13.04 36.25 16.07
C SER A 16 13.30 34.78 15.73
N ALA A 17 12.57 33.86 16.36
CA ALA A 17 12.49 32.48 15.91
C ALA A 17 11.75 32.47 14.57
N LEU A 18 12.50 32.50 13.47
CA LEU A 18 11.93 32.27 12.14
C LEU A 18 11.38 30.84 12.10
N PRO A 19 10.16 30.62 11.57
CA PRO A 19 9.68 29.27 11.35
C PRO A 19 10.67 28.55 10.44
N THR A 20 11.16 27.40 10.88
CA THR A 20 11.97 26.52 10.04
C THR A 20 11.09 26.05 8.89
N LEU A 21 11.32 26.59 7.70
CA LEU A 21 10.72 26.08 6.47
C LEU A 21 11.19 24.63 6.33
N LYS A 22 10.29 23.70 6.65
CA LYS A 22 10.53 22.27 6.50
C LYS A 22 10.68 22.02 5.01
N VAL A 23 11.89 21.69 4.57
CA VAL A 23 12.19 21.34 3.18
C VAL A 23 11.33 20.12 2.87
N ARG A 24 10.23 20.30 2.12
CA ARG A 24 9.39 19.20 1.62
C ARG A 24 10.15 18.46 0.51
N GLN A 25 9.77 17.21 0.25
CA GLN A 25 10.17 16.52 -0.98
C GLN A 25 9.86 17.46 -2.16
N SER A 26 10.75 17.52 -3.15
CA SER A 26 10.70 18.49 -4.26
C SER A 26 9.58 18.16 -5.27
N GLY A 27 8.34 18.07 -4.81
CA GLY A 27 7.16 17.62 -5.56
C GLY A 27 6.97 16.10 -5.54
N PRO A 28 5.94 15.61 -6.26
CA PRO A 28 5.68 14.19 -6.39
C PRO A 28 6.78 13.48 -7.15
N VAL A 29 7.03 12.22 -6.79
CA VAL A 29 8.09 11.38 -7.37
C VAL A 29 7.56 10.12 -8.04
N LEU A 30 6.32 9.73 -7.76
CA LEU A 30 5.67 8.59 -8.37
C LEU A 30 5.01 9.02 -9.69
N ALA A 31 5.49 8.46 -10.80
CA ALA A 31 4.96 8.73 -12.13
C ALA A 31 3.72 7.87 -12.39
N SER A 32 2.85 8.35 -13.31
CA SER A 32 1.72 7.56 -13.79
C SER A 32 2.18 6.20 -14.33
N THR A 33 1.44 5.15 -14.01
CA THR A 33 1.78 3.76 -14.32
C THR A 33 0.52 2.90 -14.45
N THR A 34 0.69 1.60 -14.67
CA THR A 34 -0.40 0.61 -14.64
C THR A 34 -0.24 -0.35 -13.48
N TYR A 35 -1.33 -1.03 -13.10
CA TYR A 35 -1.27 -2.11 -12.11
C TYR A 35 -0.25 -3.18 -12.52
N ASP A 36 -0.31 -3.66 -13.76
CA ASP A 36 0.62 -4.69 -14.27
C ASP A 36 2.10 -4.28 -14.15
N ALA A 37 2.41 -2.98 -14.26
CA ALA A 37 3.77 -2.48 -14.15
C ALA A 37 4.30 -2.43 -12.71
N ILE A 38 3.42 -2.36 -11.71
CA ILE A 38 3.79 -2.33 -10.30
C ILE A 38 3.48 -3.63 -9.56
N SER A 39 2.74 -4.55 -10.19
CA SER A 39 2.35 -5.81 -9.58
C SER A 39 3.58 -6.63 -9.17
N ILE A 40 3.51 -7.19 -7.96
CA ILE A 40 4.54 -8.09 -7.42
C ILE A 40 4.06 -9.54 -7.37
N SER A 41 2.91 -9.85 -7.97
CA SER A 41 2.25 -11.16 -7.84
C SER A 41 2.97 -12.32 -8.53
N GLY A 42 3.92 -12.04 -9.43
CA GLY A 42 4.65 -13.06 -10.17
C GLY A 42 5.90 -13.59 -9.46
N GLY A 43 6.43 -14.70 -9.96
CA GLY A 43 7.73 -15.24 -9.57
C GLY A 43 7.64 -16.32 -8.50
N GLN A 44 8.33 -16.11 -7.38
CA GLN A 44 8.27 -16.99 -6.20
C GLN A 44 7.73 -16.19 -5.01
N ALA A 45 7.04 -16.89 -4.11
CA ALA A 45 6.67 -16.34 -2.82
C ALA A 45 7.88 -16.28 -1.87
N GLY A 46 7.74 -15.49 -0.80
CA GLY A 46 8.70 -15.39 0.31
C GLY A 46 9.52 -14.10 0.37
N ASN A 47 9.23 -13.12 -0.50
CA ASN A 47 9.95 -11.85 -0.56
C ASN A 47 9.03 -10.64 -0.84
N ALA A 48 7.72 -10.78 -0.63
CA ALA A 48 6.73 -9.78 -1.02
C ALA A 48 6.94 -8.42 -0.33
N GLU A 49 7.39 -8.40 0.93
CA GLU A 49 7.66 -7.15 1.64
C GLU A 49 8.74 -6.32 0.93
N ALA A 50 9.87 -6.96 0.59
CA ALA A 50 10.98 -6.29 -0.08
C ALA A 50 10.61 -5.84 -1.49
N GLU A 51 9.83 -6.64 -2.21
CA GLU A 51 9.32 -6.27 -3.53
C GLU A 51 8.34 -5.09 -3.46
N ALA A 52 7.41 -5.08 -2.50
CA ALA A 52 6.51 -3.96 -2.28
C ALA A 52 7.26 -2.67 -1.91
N LEU A 53 8.27 -2.75 -1.04
CA LEU A 53 9.12 -1.59 -0.71
C LEU A 53 9.91 -1.09 -1.92
N ALA A 54 10.33 -1.98 -2.82
CA ALA A 54 11.04 -1.60 -4.04
C ALA A 54 10.14 -0.78 -4.98
N VAL A 55 8.85 -1.10 -5.09
CA VAL A 55 7.85 -0.33 -5.87
C VAL A 55 7.79 1.12 -5.40
N PHE A 56 7.87 1.36 -4.09
CA PHE A 56 7.76 2.69 -3.48
C PHE A 56 9.12 3.35 -3.16
N SER A 57 10.22 2.81 -3.68
CA SER A 57 11.59 3.23 -3.33
C SER A 57 11.94 4.68 -3.71
N ALA A 58 11.15 5.32 -4.56
CA ALA A 58 11.33 6.74 -4.89
C ALA A 58 10.92 7.69 -3.75
N LEU A 59 10.08 7.24 -2.81
CA LEU A 59 9.60 8.05 -1.69
C LEU A 59 10.67 8.20 -0.60
N ASP A 60 10.71 9.37 0.04
CA ASP A 60 11.49 9.57 1.27
C ASP A 60 10.75 9.01 2.50
N LEU A 61 10.79 7.69 2.67
CA LEU A 61 10.15 7.01 3.79
C LEU A 61 10.75 7.35 5.17
N ASN A 62 11.93 7.97 5.22
CA ASN A 62 12.51 8.46 6.48
C ASN A 62 11.89 9.79 6.93
N ASN A 63 11.15 10.45 6.04
CA ASN A 63 10.48 11.71 6.33
C ASN A 63 9.06 11.71 5.73
N PRO A 64 8.16 10.86 6.25
CA PRO A 64 6.83 10.67 5.69
C PRO A 64 5.99 11.96 5.65
N GLY A 65 6.24 12.91 6.56
CA GLY A 65 5.58 14.22 6.57
C GLY A 65 5.96 15.12 5.38
N ASN A 66 6.96 14.74 4.58
CA ASN A 66 7.39 15.45 3.39
C ASN A 66 6.85 14.86 2.08
N ILE A 67 6.20 13.69 2.12
CA ILE A 67 5.63 13.05 0.94
C ILE A 67 4.57 13.97 0.33
N ASP A 68 4.61 14.14 -0.99
CA ASP A 68 3.71 15.04 -1.72
C ASP A 68 2.26 14.50 -1.73
N ALA A 69 1.27 15.40 -1.75
CA ALA A 69 -0.13 15.01 -1.77
C ALA A 69 -0.50 14.16 -3.00
N ALA A 70 0.13 14.37 -4.15
CA ALA A 70 -0.10 13.55 -5.33
C ALA A 70 0.53 12.15 -5.21
N ASP A 71 1.60 11.99 -4.43
CA ASP A 71 2.14 10.65 -4.11
C ASP A 71 1.26 9.94 -3.06
N ILE A 72 0.67 10.68 -2.11
CA ILE A 72 -0.33 10.12 -1.17
C ILE A 72 -1.56 9.62 -1.93
N ASP A 73 -2.06 10.41 -2.89
CA ASP A 73 -3.17 10.00 -3.77
C ASP A 73 -2.81 8.78 -4.63
N PHE A 74 -1.59 8.74 -5.17
CA PHE A 74 -1.07 7.56 -5.87
C PHE A 74 -1.11 6.31 -4.99
N LEU A 75 -0.68 6.40 -3.72
CA LEU A 75 -0.71 5.26 -2.78
C LEU A 75 -2.13 4.78 -2.52
N GLY A 76 -3.10 5.70 -2.41
CA GLY A 76 -4.52 5.36 -2.30
C GLY A 76 -5.03 4.65 -3.56
N GLN A 77 -4.72 5.16 -4.75
CA GLN A 77 -5.08 4.49 -6.01
C GLN A 77 -4.48 3.09 -6.11
N VAL A 78 -3.25 2.86 -5.66
CA VAL A 78 -2.66 1.50 -5.61
C VAL A 78 -3.50 0.57 -4.74
N ASN A 79 -4.00 1.06 -3.58
CA ASN A 79 -4.89 0.25 -2.74
C ASN A 79 -6.15 -0.17 -3.51
N ASP A 80 -6.81 0.80 -4.15
CA ASP A 80 -8.05 0.58 -4.89
C ASP A 80 -7.85 -0.42 -6.03
N VAL A 81 -6.89 -0.19 -6.94
CA VAL A 81 -6.69 -1.11 -8.07
C VAL A 81 -6.16 -2.49 -7.67
N ALA A 82 -5.36 -2.58 -6.60
CA ALA A 82 -4.96 -3.89 -6.07
C ALA A 82 -6.16 -4.62 -5.43
N ASN A 83 -7.10 -3.89 -4.83
CA ASN A 83 -8.34 -4.47 -4.34
C ASN A 83 -9.22 -4.97 -5.50
N ASP A 84 -9.37 -4.18 -6.57
CA ASP A 84 -10.14 -4.59 -7.74
C ASP A 84 -9.50 -5.80 -8.45
N ALA A 85 -8.17 -5.84 -8.58
CA ALA A 85 -7.46 -7.01 -9.09
C ALA A 85 -7.69 -8.25 -8.22
N GLU A 86 -7.83 -8.09 -6.90
CA GLU A 86 -8.17 -9.17 -5.97
C GLU A 86 -9.57 -9.74 -6.27
N THR A 87 -10.58 -8.86 -6.39
CA THR A 87 -11.98 -9.27 -6.57
C THR A 87 -12.27 -9.77 -7.98
N ASP A 88 -11.67 -9.16 -8.99
CA ASP A 88 -12.09 -9.33 -10.39
C ASP A 88 -11.16 -10.25 -11.19
N ALA A 89 -9.91 -10.42 -10.73
CA ALA A 89 -8.95 -11.31 -11.37
C ALA A 89 -8.58 -12.51 -10.49
N PHE A 90 -8.06 -12.27 -9.27
CA PHE A 90 -7.57 -13.36 -8.43
C PHE A 90 -8.67 -14.27 -7.90
N ASN A 91 -9.74 -13.73 -7.33
CA ASN A 91 -10.80 -14.57 -6.75
C ASN A 91 -11.43 -15.51 -7.82
N PRO A 92 -11.84 -15.03 -9.00
CA PRO A 92 -12.41 -15.91 -10.02
C PRO A 92 -11.40 -16.93 -10.56
N ALA A 93 -10.12 -16.55 -10.71
CA ALA A 93 -9.09 -17.46 -11.19
C ALA A 93 -8.78 -18.58 -10.18
N ILE A 94 -8.72 -18.26 -8.88
CA ILE A 94 -8.50 -19.24 -7.82
C ILE A 94 -9.69 -20.21 -7.73
N GLU A 95 -10.92 -19.70 -7.80
CA GLU A 95 -12.13 -20.53 -7.79
C GLU A 95 -12.19 -21.50 -8.98
N ALA A 96 -11.67 -21.10 -10.14
CA ALA A 96 -11.65 -21.93 -11.34
C ALA A 96 -10.48 -22.93 -11.39
N ALA A 97 -9.42 -22.69 -10.63
CA ALA A 97 -8.21 -23.51 -10.62
C ALA A 97 -8.27 -24.63 -9.57
N THR A 98 -7.39 -25.62 -9.71
CA THR A 98 -7.22 -26.68 -8.71
C THR A 98 -5.76 -27.07 -8.54
N GLY A 99 -5.42 -27.67 -7.39
CA GLY A 99 -4.07 -28.14 -7.10
C GLY A 99 -3.02 -27.04 -7.18
N ALA A 100 -1.85 -27.37 -7.74
CA ALA A 100 -0.70 -26.47 -7.78
C ALA A 100 -0.96 -25.12 -8.51
N GLU A 101 -1.92 -25.08 -9.44
CA GLU A 101 -2.31 -23.82 -10.10
C GLU A 101 -3.06 -22.90 -9.13
N ALA A 102 -4.02 -23.44 -8.37
CA ALA A 102 -4.74 -22.69 -7.34
C ALA A 102 -3.78 -22.20 -6.25
N ASP A 103 -2.82 -23.04 -5.82
CA ASP A 103 -1.80 -22.66 -4.84
C ASP A 103 -0.92 -21.50 -5.34
N ALA A 104 -0.50 -21.54 -6.60
CA ALA A 104 0.31 -20.48 -7.20
C ALA A 104 -0.46 -19.16 -7.39
N LEU A 105 -1.75 -19.25 -7.72
CA LEU A 105 -2.65 -18.08 -7.79
C LEU A 105 -2.91 -17.48 -6.40
N ALA A 106 -3.11 -18.31 -5.37
CA ALA A 106 -3.26 -17.87 -3.99
C ALA A 106 -1.98 -17.18 -3.46
N ALA A 107 -0.80 -17.69 -3.84
CA ALA A 107 0.47 -17.03 -3.58
C ALA A 107 0.53 -15.64 -4.25
N GLY A 108 0.15 -15.55 -5.53
CA GLY A 108 0.07 -14.29 -6.26
C GLY A 108 -0.87 -13.27 -5.62
N LYS A 109 -2.05 -13.73 -5.16
CA LYS A 109 -3.02 -12.92 -4.40
C LYS A 109 -2.42 -12.43 -3.07
N THR A 110 -1.67 -13.28 -2.37
CA THR A 110 -1.00 -12.90 -1.12
C THR A 110 0.00 -11.77 -1.35
N LYS A 111 0.84 -11.87 -2.39
CA LYS A 111 1.76 -10.80 -2.77
C LYS A 111 1.01 -9.51 -3.17
N ASN A 112 -0.10 -9.62 -3.90
CA ASN A 112 -0.96 -8.47 -4.21
C ASN A 112 -1.49 -7.78 -2.93
N LYS A 113 -1.91 -8.56 -1.93
CA LYS A 113 -2.32 -8.02 -0.63
C LYS A 113 -1.18 -7.30 0.08
N VAL A 114 0.05 -7.82 0.02
CA VAL A 114 1.22 -7.14 0.59
C VAL A 114 1.48 -5.79 -0.11
N LEU A 115 1.39 -5.73 -1.44
CA LEU A 115 1.50 -4.46 -2.19
C LEU A 115 0.43 -3.45 -1.75
N LYS A 116 -0.85 -3.88 -1.73
CA LYS A 116 -2.00 -3.09 -1.28
C LYS A 116 -1.78 -2.48 0.10
N LEU A 117 -1.44 -3.33 1.07
CA LEU A 117 -1.31 -2.94 2.48
C LEU A 117 -0.03 -2.14 2.74
N MET A 118 1.05 -2.38 1.99
CA MET A 118 2.26 -1.56 2.06
C MET A 118 1.98 -0.13 1.57
N ALA A 119 1.23 0.02 0.47
CA ALA A 119 0.81 1.33 -0.01
C ALA A 119 0.00 2.08 1.06
N THR A 120 -1.00 1.42 1.65
CA THR A 120 -1.84 1.98 2.73
C THR A 120 -1.03 2.33 3.98
N LYS A 121 -0.07 1.49 4.38
CA LYS A 121 0.83 1.82 5.50
C LYS A 121 1.55 3.14 5.24
N ILE A 122 2.20 3.28 4.08
CA ILE A 122 2.97 4.49 3.74
C ILE A 122 2.04 5.71 3.67
N GLU A 123 0.86 5.57 3.08
CA GLU A 123 -0.16 6.60 3.01
C GLU A 123 -0.57 7.10 4.41
N LEU A 124 -0.86 6.17 5.33
CA LEU A 124 -1.27 6.49 6.69
C LEU A 124 -0.11 7.08 7.52
N GLU A 125 1.12 6.58 7.35
CA GLU A 125 2.31 7.17 7.97
C GLU A 125 2.54 8.62 7.50
N ALA A 126 2.33 8.89 6.20
CA ALA A 126 2.40 10.25 5.65
C ALA A 126 1.32 11.15 6.25
N LYS A 127 0.05 10.71 6.25
CA LYS A 127 -1.09 11.44 6.83
C LYS A 127 -0.88 11.72 8.33
N GLN A 128 -0.45 10.72 9.09
CA GLN A 128 -0.13 10.88 10.51
C GLN A 128 0.98 11.92 10.72
N ALA A 129 2.06 11.85 9.93
CA ALA A 129 3.15 12.81 10.01
C ALA A 129 2.76 14.23 9.56
N GLN A 130 1.69 14.37 8.77
CA GLN A 130 1.08 15.64 8.36
C GLN A 130 0.00 16.14 9.34
N GLY A 131 -0.28 15.39 10.41
CA GLY A 131 -1.14 15.81 11.53
C GLY A 131 -2.55 15.24 11.50
N GLU A 132 -2.86 14.27 10.64
CA GLU A 132 -4.14 13.56 10.66
C GLU A 132 -4.17 12.50 11.77
N ASP A 133 -5.34 12.33 12.41
CA ASP A 133 -5.55 11.29 13.41
C ASP A 133 -5.94 9.96 12.74
N VAL A 134 -4.93 9.15 12.45
CA VAL A 134 -5.08 7.84 11.78
C VAL A 134 -4.48 6.69 12.58
N ALA A 135 -4.15 6.89 13.86
CA ALA A 135 -3.38 5.94 14.65
C ALA A 135 -4.05 4.56 14.76
N ALA A 136 -5.36 4.52 15.02
CA ALA A 136 -6.11 3.27 15.12
C ALA A 136 -6.14 2.51 13.78
N LYS A 137 -6.38 3.23 12.67
CA LYS A 137 -6.38 2.65 11.32
C LYS A 137 -5.00 2.13 10.94
N LEU A 138 -3.93 2.87 11.26
CA LEU A 138 -2.56 2.44 11.01
C LEU A 138 -2.23 1.15 11.77
N GLU A 139 -2.63 1.02 13.04
CA GLU A 139 -2.42 -0.21 13.82
C GLU A 139 -3.16 -1.42 13.21
N GLU A 140 -4.40 -1.22 12.75
CA GLU A 140 -5.19 -2.26 12.09
C GLU A 140 -4.55 -2.73 10.79
N GLU A 141 -4.19 -1.79 9.90
CA GLU A 141 -3.59 -2.10 8.60
C GLU A 141 -2.19 -2.72 8.76
N LEU A 142 -1.42 -2.33 9.77
CA LEU A 142 -0.15 -2.98 10.11
C LEU A 142 -0.32 -4.44 10.51
N LYS A 143 -1.38 -4.79 11.28
CA LYS A 143 -1.65 -6.19 11.62
C LYS A 143 -1.97 -7.01 10.37
N LYS A 144 -2.82 -6.48 9.48
CA LYS A 144 -3.14 -7.12 8.19
C LYS A 144 -1.89 -7.31 7.33
N LEU A 145 -1.04 -6.28 7.22
CA LEU A 145 0.19 -6.32 6.46
C LEU A 145 1.13 -7.42 6.99
N ASN A 146 1.38 -7.44 8.29
CA ASN A 146 2.26 -8.41 8.92
C ASN A 146 1.77 -9.84 8.74
N ASN A 147 0.45 -10.08 8.83
CA ASN A 147 -0.14 -11.40 8.60
C ASN A 147 0.11 -11.88 7.16
N ASN A 148 -0.04 -11.01 6.16
CA ASN A 148 0.20 -11.37 4.76
C ASN A 148 1.70 -11.53 4.44
N ILE A 149 2.58 -10.74 5.05
CA ILE A 149 4.04 -10.95 4.96
C ILE A 149 4.43 -12.30 5.55
N ALA A 150 3.87 -12.67 6.71
CA ALA A 150 4.11 -13.96 7.33
C ALA A 150 3.59 -15.13 6.45
N ALA A 151 2.42 -14.97 5.84
CA ALA A 151 1.86 -15.95 4.91
C ALA A 151 2.75 -16.13 3.66
N ASP A 152 3.20 -15.03 3.05
CA ASP A 152 4.14 -15.07 1.92
C ASP A 152 5.47 -15.73 2.32
N THR A 153 6.03 -15.36 3.48
CA THR A 153 7.27 -15.96 4.02
C THR A 153 7.12 -17.46 4.26
N LYS A 154 5.98 -17.90 4.81
CA LYS A 154 5.70 -19.33 5.02
C LYS A 154 5.63 -20.10 3.70
N ASN A 155 5.22 -19.42 2.62
CA ASN A 155 5.12 -19.98 1.29
C ASN A 155 6.42 -19.83 0.47
N ALA A 156 7.53 -19.46 1.10
CA ALA A 156 8.79 -19.14 0.41
C ALA A 156 9.25 -20.26 -0.54
N GLY A 157 9.63 -19.84 -1.76
CA GLY A 157 10.13 -20.75 -2.81
C GLY A 157 9.04 -21.44 -3.63
N ASN A 158 7.76 -21.36 -3.21
CA ASN A 158 6.67 -21.85 -4.04
C ASN A 158 6.37 -20.87 -5.20
N PRO A 159 5.87 -21.37 -6.34
CA PRO A 159 5.47 -20.53 -7.46
C PRO A 159 4.41 -19.50 -7.06
N SER A 160 4.49 -18.32 -7.65
CA SER A 160 3.52 -17.23 -7.49
C SER A 160 3.12 -16.70 -8.87
N THR A 161 1.83 -16.73 -9.17
CA THR A 161 1.29 -16.40 -10.50
C THR A 161 0.76 -14.97 -10.51
N ALA A 162 1.28 -14.14 -11.41
CA ALA A 162 0.69 -12.85 -11.72
C ALA A 162 -0.51 -13.03 -12.65
N LEU A 163 -1.57 -12.24 -12.42
CA LEU A 163 -2.68 -12.09 -13.35
C LEU A 163 -2.64 -10.68 -13.95
N PRO A 164 -2.83 -10.54 -15.28
CA PRO A 164 -2.94 -9.23 -15.89
C PRO A 164 -4.24 -8.55 -15.43
N PHE A 165 -4.17 -7.26 -15.14
CA PHE A 165 -5.31 -6.44 -14.79
C PHE A 165 -5.13 -5.03 -15.36
N ASP A 166 -6.02 -4.65 -16.28
CA ASP A 166 -5.95 -3.37 -16.99
C ASP A 166 -6.49 -2.24 -16.12
N ALA A 167 -5.61 -1.63 -15.35
CA ALA A 167 -5.91 -0.46 -14.56
C ALA A 167 -4.75 0.53 -14.58
N THR A 168 -5.11 1.83 -14.61
CA THR A 168 -4.15 2.94 -14.61
C THR A 168 -4.11 3.59 -13.23
N ILE A 169 -2.91 3.94 -12.79
CA ILE A 169 -2.67 4.73 -11.59
C ILE A 169 -2.06 6.05 -12.02
N THR A 170 -2.70 7.15 -11.63
CA THR A 170 -2.26 8.50 -11.98
C THR A 170 -1.27 9.01 -10.94
N GLY A 171 -0.05 9.31 -11.38
CA GLY A 171 1.00 9.89 -10.55
C GLY A 171 1.41 11.28 -11.01
N GLY A 172 1.86 12.12 -10.07
CA GLY A 172 2.30 13.48 -10.34
C GLY A 172 3.79 13.61 -10.69
N GLY A 173 4.59 12.56 -10.45
CA GLY A 173 6.02 12.53 -10.71
C GLY A 173 6.34 12.59 -12.20
N ALA A 174 7.52 13.14 -12.53
CA ALA A 174 7.98 13.16 -13.90
C ALA A 174 8.10 11.71 -14.41
N ALA A 175 7.45 11.41 -15.54
CA ALA A 175 7.69 10.16 -16.25
C ALA A 175 9.20 9.99 -16.45
N ALA A 176 9.75 8.84 -16.10
CA ALA A 176 11.16 8.55 -16.26
C ALA A 176 11.57 8.89 -17.71
N ALA A 177 12.38 9.92 -17.90
CA ALA A 177 12.88 10.32 -19.20
C ALA A 177 13.83 9.22 -19.70
N GLY A 178 13.30 8.18 -20.33
CA GLY A 178 14.14 7.05 -20.77
C GLY A 178 13.48 5.73 -21.16
N ALA A 179 12.16 5.59 -21.23
CA ALA A 179 11.52 4.39 -21.77
C ALA A 179 10.82 4.68 -23.11
N GLY A 180 11.50 4.32 -24.19
CA GLY A 180 11.15 4.42 -25.61
C GLY A 180 9.71 4.73 -26.01
N ASN A 181 9.49 5.95 -26.50
CA ASN A 181 8.41 6.24 -27.44
C ASN A 181 8.73 5.58 -28.78
N ASN A 182 8.11 4.43 -29.05
CA ASN A 182 7.78 4.05 -30.42
C ASN A 182 6.27 3.76 -30.52
N ALA A 183 5.47 4.74 -30.14
CA ALA A 183 4.08 4.82 -30.59
C ALA A 183 4.07 5.71 -31.83
N ALA A 184 4.21 5.08 -32.98
CA ALA A 184 4.00 5.69 -34.28
C ALA A 184 2.61 6.34 -34.33
N ALA A 185 2.57 7.54 -34.90
CA ALA A 185 1.39 8.34 -35.13
C ALA A 185 0.27 7.55 -35.81
N GLY A 186 -0.86 7.45 -35.12
CA GLY A 186 -2.13 6.96 -35.64
C GLY A 186 -3.26 7.87 -35.20
N ASN A 187 -3.39 9.01 -35.86
CA ASN A 187 -4.61 9.83 -35.80
C ASN A 187 -5.82 8.97 -36.18
N ASN A 188 -6.83 8.91 -35.30
CA ASN A 188 -8.27 8.84 -35.60
C ASN A 188 -9.03 8.95 -34.26
N ASN A 189 -9.40 10.16 -33.81
CA ASN A 189 -10.62 10.88 -34.15
C ASN A 189 -11.89 10.38 -33.42
N LYS A 190 -12.39 11.28 -32.56
CA LYS A 190 -13.81 11.54 -32.19
C LYS A 190 -14.55 10.50 -31.34
N ASN A 191 -14.69 10.80 -30.05
CA ASN A 191 -15.94 11.31 -29.45
C ASN A 191 -15.87 11.14 -27.92
N ASN A 192 -15.88 12.23 -27.15
CA ASN A 192 -17.04 12.58 -26.31
C ASN A 192 -16.72 13.85 -25.52
N ALA A 193 -17.33 14.96 -25.93
CA ALA A 193 -17.44 16.14 -25.09
C ALA A 193 -18.72 15.99 -24.26
N ALA A 194 -18.57 15.80 -22.96
CA ALA A 194 -19.61 16.14 -21.99
C ALA A 194 -18.94 16.39 -20.63
N ALA A 195 -18.60 17.65 -20.40
CA ALA A 195 -18.41 18.18 -19.06
C ALA A 195 -19.75 18.11 -18.31
N GLY A 196 -19.72 17.68 -17.04
CA GLY A 196 -20.93 17.61 -16.23
C GLY A 196 -20.70 17.20 -14.78
N ASN A 197 -20.22 18.14 -13.98
CA ASN A 197 -20.49 18.34 -12.56
C ASN A 197 -20.30 17.18 -11.56
N ASN A 198 -19.20 17.33 -10.82
CA ASN A 198 -19.09 17.11 -9.38
C ASN A 198 -20.37 17.52 -8.62
N SER A 199 -20.97 16.56 -7.92
CA SER A 199 -21.84 16.81 -6.78
C SER A 199 -21.67 15.68 -5.77
N ASN A 200 -20.83 15.97 -4.79
CA ASN A 200 -20.88 15.46 -3.42
C ASN A 200 -22.32 15.14 -2.98
N ALA A 201 -22.59 13.85 -2.73
CA ALA A 201 -23.71 13.39 -1.93
C ALA A 201 -23.25 12.21 -1.08
N ASN A 202 -22.78 12.57 0.12
CA ASN A 202 -22.91 11.81 1.35
C ASN A 202 -24.17 10.91 1.34
N GLN A 203 -23.96 9.60 1.24
CA GLN A 203 -24.93 8.59 1.66
C GLN A 203 -24.23 7.59 2.57
N ASN A 204 -24.45 7.83 3.85
CA ASN A 204 -24.38 6.88 4.94
C ASN A 204 -25.36 5.73 4.68
N ASP A 205 -24.85 4.61 4.19
CA ASP A 205 -25.43 3.27 4.28
C ASP A 205 -24.31 2.38 4.81
N GLY A 206 -24.36 1.92 6.05
CA GLY A 206 -25.16 0.74 6.39
C GLY A 206 -24.19 -0.42 6.58
N ALA A 207 -23.78 -0.62 7.83
CA ALA A 207 -22.95 -1.74 8.26
C ALA A 207 -23.55 -3.08 7.78
N ALA A 208 -22.85 -3.74 6.86
CA ALA A 208 -22.82 -5.18 6.70
C ALA A 208 -21.38 -5.56 7.07
N ASP A 209 -21.12 -6.12 8.25
CA ASP A 209 -21.30 -7.53 8.57
C ASP A 209 -20.75 -8.46 7.49
N ASP A 210 -19.42 -8.46 7.37
CA ASP A 210 -18.67 -9.56 6.76
C ASP A 210 -17.61 -10.02 7.76
N ASN A 211 -18.11 -10.64 8.83
CA ASN A 211 -17.34 -11.56 9.65
C ASN A 211 -17.19 -12.87 8.86
N ALA A 212 -16.31 -12.87 7.86
CA ALA A 212 -15.85 -14.10 7.23
C ALA A 212 -14.65 -14.61 8.03
N ASP A 213 -14.97 -15.44 9.03
CA ASP A 213 -14.09 -16.48 9.56
C ASP A 213 -13.49 -17.24 8.36
N ASP A 214 -12.20 -17.06 8.12
CA ASP A 214 -11.39 -17.98 7.33
C ASP A 214 -10.26 -18.48 8.23
N ASP A 215 -10.69 -19.11 9.33
CA ASP A 215 -9.88 -20.00 10.15
C ASP A 215 -9.50 -21.21 9.29
N ASN A 216 -8.45 -21.06 8.48
CA ASN A 216 -7.71 -22.21 7.97
C ASN A 216 -6.85 -22.80 9.10
N ALA A 217 -7.53 -23.36 10.09
CA ALA A 217 -6.94 -24.29 11.04
C ALA A 217 -6.88 -25.65 10.34
N ASN A 218 -5.69 -25.96 9.80
CA ASN A 218 -5.36 -27.30 9.37
C ASN A 218 -5.27 -28.20 10.61
N ASP A 219 -6.35 -28.90 10.87
CA ASP A 219 -6.56 -29.89 11.93
C ASP A 219 -6.02 -31.24 11.44
N ASP A 220 -4.84 -31.63 11.90
CA ASP A 220 -4.33 -32.99 11.73
C ASP A 220 -3.28 -33.28 12.82
N ALA A 221 -3.76 -33.52 14.04
CA ALA A 221 -3.03 -34.31 15.02
C ALA A 221 -3.97 -34.96 16.06
N GLN A 222 -4.24 -36.24 15.81
CA GLN A 222 -4.34 -37.32 16.79
C GLN A 222 -5.51 -37.30 17.78
N ASP A 223 -6.45 -38.24 17.63
CA ASP A 223 -6.82 -39.09 18.77
C ASP A 223 -7.43 -40.44 18.38
N ASP A 224 -7.46 -41.32 19.39
CA ASP A 224 -8.14 -42.61 19.50
C ASP A 224 -7.41 -43.89 19.04
N ALA A 225 -6.64 -44.43 20.00
CA ALA A 225 -6.75 -45.85 20.33
C ALA A 225 -6.54 -46.08 21.84
N ALA A 226 -7.63 -45.95 22.61
CA ALA A 226 -7.77 -46.59 23.90
C ALA A 226 -9.11 -47.36 23.93
N GLN A 227 -9.04 -48.69 23.90
CA GLN A 227 -10.05 -49.52 24.54
C GLN A 227 -9.35 -50.66 25.28
N GLU A 228 -9.48 -50.57 26.60
CA GLU A 228 -9.30 -51.63 27.57
C GLU A 228 -10.31 -52.75 27.28
N ASP A 229 -9.87 -54.00 27.39
CA ASP A 229 -10.75 -55.15 27.62
C ASP A 229 -10.10 -56.03 28.70
N ASP A 230 -10.78 -56.09 29.84
CA ASP A 230 -10.56 -57.00 30.95
C ASP A 230 -10.90 -58.45 30.55
N ASN A 231 -10.07 -59.43 30.94
CA ASN A 231 -10.53 -60.63 31.69
C ASN A 231 -9.43 -61.67 31.97
N GLU A 232 -9.31 -61.99 33.27
CA GLU A 232 -9.28 -63.32 33.93
C GLU A 232 -8.65 -64.52 33.19
N ASP A 233 -7.49 -65.01 33.68
CA ASP A 233 -7.30 -66.20 34.56
C ASP A 233 -5.79 -66.55 34.71
#